data_AF-A0A849ZPW3-F1
#
_entry.id   AF-A0A849ZPW3-F1
#
_cell.length_a   1.000
_cell.length_b   1.000
_cell.length_c   1.000
_cell.angle_alpha   90.00
_cell.angle_beta   90.00
_cell.angle_gamma   90.00
#
_symmetry.space_group_name_H-M   'P 1'
#
loop_
_entity.id
_entity.type
_entity.pdbx_description
1 polymer ?
#
loop_
_entity_poly.entity_id
_entity_poly.type
_entity_poly.pdbx_seq_one_letter_code
_entity_poly.pdbx_strand_id
1 'polypeptide(L)'
;MALAEAIASTTDHLGRARAVTAAALRLMRGGAVEGHLVIDARETSWLSRLEDQLASVPAGEGALIDQVQAARPGLFTPSEYGL
;
A
#
# COMPACT_ATOMS: atom_id res chain seq x y z
N MET A 1 4.44 3.11 -17.68
CA MET A 1 3.05 3.57 -17.50
C MET A 1 2.25 2.82 -16.45
N ALA A 2 2.65 1.60 -16.05
CA ALA A 2 1.89 0.74 -15.13
C ALA A 2 1.41 1.39 -13.81
N LEU A 3 2.19 2.29 -13.19
CA LEU A 3 1.78 2.94 -11.94
C LEU A 3 0.65 3.95 -12.13
N ALA A 4 0.73 4.78 -13.18
CA ALA A 4 -0.31 5.77 -13.48
C ALA A 4 -1.64 5.08 -13.86
N GLU A 5 -1.56 3.99 -14.62
CA GLU A 5 -2.72 3.16 -14.96
C GLU A 5 -3.37 2.53 -13.71
N ALA A 6 -2.56 2.01 -12.78
CA ALA A 6 -3.06 1.45 -11.52
C ALA A 6 -3.78 2.49 -10.64
N ILE A 7 -3.35 3.75 -10.68
CA ILE A 7 -4.07 4.86 -10.03
C ILE A 7 -5.37 5.16 -10.80
N ALA A 8 -5.31 5.25 -12.13
CA ALA A 8 -6.46 5.65 -12.93
C ALA A 8 -7.57 4.59 -12.98
N SER A 9 -7.25 3.31 -12.78
CA SER A 9 -8.20 2.20 -12.86
C SER A 9 -9.18 2.11 -11.68
N THR A 10 -8.96 2.89 -10.61
CA THR A 10 -9.77 2.82 -9.39
C THR A 10 -10.45 4.15 -9.12
N THR A 11 -11.68 4.10 -8.61
CA THR A 11 -12.52 5.30 -8.42
C THR A 11 -12.33 5.96 -7.05
N ASP A 12 -12.07 5.19 -6.00
CA ASP A 12 -11.91 5.69 -4.63
C ASP A 12 -10.43 5.91 -4.24
N HIS A 13 -10.17 6.86 -3.35
CA HIS A 13 -8.82 7.28 -2.99
C HIS A 13 -7.97 6.17 -2.37
N LEU A 14 -8.54 5.41 -1.43
CA LEU A 14 -7.85 4.29 -0.79
C LEU A 14 -7.53 3.19 -1.80
N GLY A 15 -8.47 2.84 -2.65
CA GLY A 15 -8.31 1.86 -3.72
C GLY A 15 -7.20 2.24 -4.70
N ARG A 16 -7.08 3.53 -5.05
CA ARG A 16 -5.95 4.05 -5.85
C ARG A 16 -4.61 3.85 -5.16
N ALA A 17 -4.52 4.20 -3.87
CA ALA A 17 -3.32 4.02 -3.08
C ALA A 17 -2.91 2.54 -2.96
N ARG A 18 -3.89 1.65 -2.74
CA ARG A 18 -3.65 0.20 -2.69
C ARG A 18 -3.19 -0.34 -4.04
N ALA A 19 -3.85 0.05 -5.13
CA ALA A 19 -3.54 -0.40 -6.48
C ALA A 19 -2.13 0.02 -6.92
N VAL A 20 -1.75 1.29 -6.72
CA VAL A 20 -0.41 1.76 -7.08
C VAL A 20 0.67 1.10 -6.23
N THR A 21 0.41 0.89 -4.94
CA THR A 21 1.35 0.19 -4.04
C THR A 21 1.56 -1.25 -4.50
N ALA A 22 0.48 -1.98 -4.83
CA ALA A 22 0.56 -3.33 -5.37
C ALA A 22 1.34 -3.39 -6.69
N ALA A 23 1.09 -2.44 -7.59
CA ALA A 23 1.81 -2.34 -8.86
C ALA A 23 3.30 -2.06 -8.65
N ALA A 24 3.66 -1.19 -7.71
CA ALA A 24 5.05 -0.88 -7.38
C ALA A 24 5.78 -2.10 -6.80
N LEU A 25 5.17 -2.81 -5.84
CA LEU A 25 5.74 -4.02 -5.25
C LEU A 25 5.99 -5.11 -6.32
N ARG A 26 5.02 -5.30 -7.22
CA ARG A 26 5.16 -6.22 -8.37
C ARG A 26 6.31 -5.84 -9.30
N LEU A 27 6.47 -4.55 -9.60
CA LEU A 27 7.58 -4.07 -10.44
C LEU A 27 8.93 -4.27 -9.78
N MET A 28 9.05 -3.97 -8.48
CA MET A 28 10.29 -4.20 -7.73
C MET A 28 10.66 -5.68 -7.70
N ARG A 29 9.67 -6.55 -7.44
CA ARG A 29 9.89 -8.00 -7.41
C ARG A 29 10.26 -8.56 -8.79
N GLY A 30 9.56 -8.11 -9.84
CA GLY A 30 9.89 -8.47 -11.22
C GLY A 30 11.30 -8.03 -11.61
N GLY A 31 11.66 -6.77 -11.34
CA GLY A 31 12.99 -6.25 -11.60
C GLY A 31 14.09 -6.98 -10.82
N ALA A 32 13.81 -7.43 -9.60
CA ALA A 32 14.75 -8.23 -8.81
C ALA A 32 14.96 -9.64 -9.41
N VAL A 33 13.89 -10.29 -9.85
CA VAL A 33 13.96 -11.61 -10.50
C VAL A 33 14.67 -11.53 -11.85
N GLU A 34 14.44 -10.47 -12.61
CA GLU A 34 15.04 -10.23 -13.93
C GLU A 34 16.50 -9.71 -13.84
N GLY A 35 16.99 -9.40 -12.63
CA GLY A 35 18.34 -8.88 -12.41
C GLY A 35 18.51 -7.39 -12.79
N HIS A 36 17.43 -6.68 -13.07
CA HIS A 36 17.40 -5.24 -13.34
C HIS A 36 17.46 -4.39 -12.08
N LEU A 37 17.14 -4.97 -10.92
CA LEU A 37 17.16 -4.34 -9.62
C LEU A 37 17.88 -5.25 -8.61
N VAL A 38 18.95 -4.75 -8.00
CA VAL A 38 19.62 -5.47 -6.91
C VAL A 38 18.96 -5.06 -5.60
N ILE A 39 18.37 -6.03 -4.90
CA ILE A 39 17.77 -5.84 -3.57
C ILE A 39 18.58 -6.68 -2.60
N ASP A 40 18.97 -6.09 -1.47
CA ASP A 40 19.70 -6.84 -0.46
C ASP A 40 18.83 -7.99 0.08
N ALA A 41 19.47 -9.09 0.49
CA ALA A 41 18.77 -10.26 1.02
C ALA A 41 17.88 -9.89 2.23
N ARG A 42 18.30 -8.92 3.05
CA ARG A 42 17.51 -8.41 4.18
C ARG A 42 16.25 -7.68 3.70
N GLU A 43 16.38 -6.87 2.65
CA GLU A 43 15.29 -6.05 2.09
C GLU A 43 14.28 -6.90 1.31
N THR A 44 14.69 -8.04 0.76
CA THR A 44 13.78 -9.00 0.12
C THR A 44 12.69 -9.47 1.09
N SER A 45 13.03 -9.68 2.36
CA SER A 45 12.05 -10.03 3.40
C SER A 45 11.08 -8.88 3.69
N TRP A 46 11.50 -7.63 3.50
CA TRP A 46 10.64 -6.46 3.71
C TRP A 46 9.62 -6.33 2.58
N LEU A 47 10.00 -6.63 1.34
CA LEU A 47 9.07 -6.67 0.20
C LEU A 47 7.90 -7.62 0.45
N SER A 48 8.18 -8.85 0.93
CA SER A 48 7.11 -9.79 1.27
C SER A 48 6.24 -9.29 2.43
N ARG A 49 6.85 -8.70 3.47
CA ARG A 49 6.08 -8.10 4.58
C ARG A 49 5.18 -6.95 4.11
N LEU A 50 5.64 -6.14 3.17
CA LEU A 50 4.85 -5.03 2.62
C LEU A 50 3.67 -5.56 1.81
N GLU A 51 3.83 -6.64 1.05
CA GLU A 51 2.74 -7.30 0.33
C GLU A 51 1.70 -7.87 1.31
N ASP A 52 2.14 -8.56 2.36
CA ASP A 52 1.27 -9.10 3.40
C ASP A 52 0.51 -7.98 4.14
N GLN A 53 1.21 -6.90 4.48
CA GLN A 53 0.60 -5.73 5.12
C GLN A 53 -0.42 -5.06 4.20
N LEU A 54 -0.11 -4.88 2.92
CA LEU A 54 -1.03 -4.31 1.95
C LEU A 54 -2.30 -5.16 1.78
N ALA A 55 -2.15 -6.48 1.82
CA ALA A 55 -3.28 -7.41 1.79
C ALA A 55 -4.18 -7.28 3.04
N SER A 56 -3.60 -6.94 4.20
CA SER A 56 -4.35 -6.67 5.44
C SER A 56 -5.04 -5.31 5.48
N VAL A 57 -4.72 -4.38 4.57
CA VAL A 57 -5.38 -3.07 4.51
C VAL A 57 -6.84 -3.26 4.06
N PRO A 58 -7.82 -2.73 4.81
CA PRO A 58 -9.23 -2.81 4.45
C PRO A 58 -9.52 -2.24 3.06
N ALA A 59 -10.56 -2.74 2.42
CA ALA A 59 -10.97 -2.26 1.10
C ALA A 59 -11.69 -0.90 1.13
N GLY A 60 -12.23 -0.50 2.27
CA GLY A 60 -12.98 0.75 2.42
C GLY A 60 -12.31 1.71 3.39
N GLU A 61 -12.40 3.00 3.07
CA GLU A 61 -11.79 4.09 3.84
C GLU A 61 -12.34 4.16 5.27
N GLY A 62 -13.66 3.99 5.46
CA GLY A 62 -14.25 3.94 6.80
C GLY A 62 -13.69 2.80 7.67
N ALA A 63 -13.56 1.59 7.12
CA ALA A 63 -12.99 0.46 7.84
C ALA A 63 -11.50 0.66 8.18
N LEU A 64 -10.75 1.36 7.31
CA LEU A 64 -9.37 1.75 7.60
C LEU A 64 -9.32 2.76 8.75
N ILE A 65 -10.19 3.78 8.74
CA ILE A 65 -10.27 4.78 9.81
C ILE A 65 -10.57 4.11 11.15
N ASP A 66 -11.58 3.23 11.20
CA ASP A 66 -11.95 2.49 12.40
C ASP A 66 -10.78 1.65 12.92
N GLN A 67 -10.08 0.95 12.02
CA GLN A 67 -8.91 0.16 12.37
C GLN A 67 -7.77 1.02 12.93
N VAL A 68 -7.48 2.18 12.33
CA VAL A 68 -6.43 3.09 12.79
C VAL A 68 -6.78 3.69 14.14
N GLN A 69 -8.02 4.13 14.35
CA GLN A 69 -8.50 4.65 15.62
C GLN A 69 -8.38 3.61 16.74
N ALA A 70 -8.80 2.38 16.47
CA ALA A 70 -8.70 1.28 17.43
C ALA A 70 -7.24 0.92 17.76
N ALA A 71 -6.37 0.86 16.75
CA ALA A 71 -4.97 0.47 16.92
C ALA A 71 -4.10 1.58 17.53
N ARG A 72 -4.47 2.86 17.32
CA ARG A 72 -3.66 4.03 17.69
C ARG A 72 -4.54 5.14 18.31
N PRO A 73 -5.15 4.88 19.47
CA PRO A 73 -6.01 5.87 20.12
C PRO A 73 -5.23 7.16 20.41
N GLY A 74 -5.84 8.29 20.07
CA GLY A 74 -5.25 9.62 20.31
C GLY A 74 -4.18 10.06 19.30
N LEU A 75 -3.77 9.20 18.35
CA LEU A 75 -2.86 9.60 17.25
C LEU A 75 -3.61 9.96 15.96
N PHE A 76 -4.91 9.69 15.89
CA PHE A 76 -5.77 10.08 14.79
C PHE A 76 -6.86 11.01 15.32
N THR A 77 -6.87 12.23 14.81
CA THR A 77 -7.89 13.24 15.11
C THR A 77 -8.63 13.57 13.82
N PRO A 78 -9.85 13.03 13.60
CA PRO A 78 -10.59 13.17 12.34
C PRO A 78 -10.71 14.62 11.85
N SER A 79 -10.92 15.56 12.78
CA SER A 79 -11.07 16.99 12.47
C SER A 79 -9.86 17.63 11.81
N GLU A 80 -8.65 17.08 11.99
CA GLU A 80 -7.43 17.56 11.30
C GLU A 80 -7.44 17.23 9.80
N TYR A 81 -8.28 16.28 9.39
CA TYR A 81 -8.39 15.78 8.02
C TYR A 81 -9.71 16.19 7.34
N GLY A 82 -10.51 17.06 7.98
CA GLY A 82 -11.82 17.47 7.47
C GLY A 82 -12.88 16.36 7.52
N LEU A 83 -12.70 15.38 8.41
CA LEU A 83 -13.60 14.26 8.67
C LEU A 83 -14.39 14.45 9.96
#